data_AF-A0A8T5RIZ6-F1
#
_entry.id   AF-A0A8T5RIZ6-F1
#
_cell.length_a   1.000
_cell.length_b   1.000
_cell.length_c   1.000
_cell.angle_alpha   90.00
_cell.angle_beta   90.00
_cell.angle_gamma   90.00
#
_symmetry.space_group_name_H-M   'P 1'
#
loop_
_entity.id
_entity.type
_entity.pdbx_description
1 polymer ?
#
loop_
_entity_poly.entity_id
_entity_poly.type
_entity_poly.pdbx_seq_one_letter_code
_entity_poly.pdbx_strand_id
1 'polypeptide(L)'
;MSQKLKEIHKEGYANIIFSSTPIEYGKEDKNSIKNIFKKPEPIYARCYFPNSIGKVGERNFWHEIWIDGNFVKRTLYKDPPDPEWDQIQIWVSDEDYKNELLNLESGEHDIIIWVMKCEFEGKFFKTETTLSGDLLVKEKERADLTRLSKGNISYIVP
;
A
#
# COMPACT_ATOMS: atom_id res chain seq x y z
N MET A 1 -0.13 2.46 -23.12
CA MET A 1 -0.82 3.58 -22.44
C MET A 1 0.19 4.32 -21.58
N SER A 2 0.06 5.62 -21.44
CA SER A 2 1.08 6.53 -20.91
C SER A 2 1.29 6.37 -19.40
N GLN A 3 2.18 5.47 -18.97
CA GLN A 3 2.72 5.41 -17.59
C GLN A 3 3.78 6.52 -17.34
N LYS A 4 3.57 7.73 -17.87
CA LYS A 4 4.60 8.78 -17.91
C LYS A 4 5.08 9.24 -16.52
N LEU A 5 4.27 9.02 -15.48
CA LEU A 5 4.56 9.41 -14.10
C LEU A 5 5.00 8.22 -13.22
N LYS A 6 5.06 7.00 -13.76
CA LYS A 6 5.51 5.83 -13.02
C LYS A 6 7.03 5.85 -12.91
N GLU A 7 7.51 5.74 -11.69
CA GLU A 7 8.91 5.63 -11.35
C GLU A 7 9.14 4.37 -10.52
N ILE A 8 10.19 3.61 -10.83
CA ILE A 8 10.58 2.42 -10.08
C ILE A 8 11.74 2.77 -9.16
N HIS A 9 11.53 2.57 -7.86
CA HIS A 9 12.58 2.74 -6.87
C HIS A 9 13.59 1.59 -6.97
N LYS A 10 14.84 1.86 -6.58
CA LYS A 10 15.94 0.87 -6.57
C LYS A 10 15.64 -0.40 -5.75
N GLU A 11 14.71 -0.30 -4.79
CA GLU A 11 14.27 -1.43 -3.94
C GLU A 11 13.14 -2.25 -4.57
N GLY A 12 12.71 -1.92 -5.78
CA GLY A 12 11.76 -2.72 -6.58
C GLY A 12 10.30 -2.31 -6.48
N TYR A 13 9.92 -1.40 -5.59
CA TYR A 13 8.56 -0.83 -5.55
C TYR A 13 8.44 0.40 -6.46
N ALA A 14 7.21 0.73 -6.87
CA ALA A 14 6.92 1.93 -7.67
C ALA A 14 6.40 3.09 -6.83
N ASN A 15 6.31 4.29 -7.40
CA ASN A 15 5.79 5.47 -6.72
C ASN A 15 4.25 5.50 -6.63
N ILE A 16 3.75 6.34 -5.72
CA ILE A 16 2.36 6.80 -5.66
C ILE A 16 2.37 8.31 -5.96
N ILE A 17 1.42 8.75 -6.77
CA ILE A 17 1.15 10.18 -7.00
C ILE A 17 -0.18 10.56 -6.34
N PHE A 18 -0.28 11.83 -5.92
CA PHE A 18 -1.45 12.34 -5.21
C PHE A 18 -2.06 13.54 -5.92
N SER A 19 -3.37 13.67 -5.81
CA SER A 19 -4.15 14.79 -6.37
C SER A 19 -5.33 15.10 -5.45
N SER A 20 -5.87 16.31 -5.56
CA SER A 20 -7.14 16.71 -4.94
C SER A 20 -8.36 16.40 -5.81
N THR A 21 -8.16 15.73 -6.93
CA THR A 21 -9.21 15.17 -7.78
C THR A 21 -8.94 13.69 -8.06
N PRO A 22 -9.98 12.86 -8.26
CA PRO A 22 -9.81 11.49 -8.69
C PRO A 22 -8.94 11.40 -9.95
N ILE A 23 -7.96 10.50 -9.94
CA ILE A 23 -6.98 10.37 -11.01
C ILE A 23 -7.41 9.19 -11.88
N GLU A 24 -8.17 9.42 -12.95
CA GLU A 24 -8.59 8.33 -13.85
C GLU A 24 -7.41 7.57 -14.47
N TYR A 25 -7.59 6.26 -14.67
CA TYR A 25 -6.62 5.38 -15.32
C TYR A 25 -6.25 5.92 -16.71
N GLY A 26 -4.95 6.12 -16.96
CA GLY A 26 -4.42 6.60 -18.24
C GLY A 26 -4.64 8.09 -18.51
N LYS A 27 -5.12 8.87 -17.53
CA LYS A 27 -5.31 10.33 -17.60
C LYS A 27 -4.56 11.05 -16.47
N GLU A 28 -3.50 10.44 -15.96
CA GLU A 28 -2.73 10.95 -14.83
C GLU A 28 -2.03 12.28 -15.16
N ASP A 29 -1.69 12.48 -16.43
CA ASP A 29 -1.07 13.70 -16.98
C ASP A 29 -1.98 14.94 -16.97
N LYS A 30 -3.29 14.75 -16.79
CA LYS A 30 -4.28 15.83 -16.71
C LYS A 30 -4.49 16.35 -15.30
N ASN A 31 -3.96 15.65 -14.29
CA ASN A 31 -4.15 16.00 -12.89
C ASN A 31 -2.99 16.84 -12.38
N SER A 32 -3.30 17.84 -11.55
CA SER A 32 -2.29 18.60 -10.81
C SER A 32 -1.76 17.74 -9.67
N ILE A 33 -0.59 17.15 -9.86
CA ILE A 33 0.04 16.31 -8.85
C ILE A 33 0.57 17.19 -7.70
N LYS A 34 0.28 16.78 -6.47
CA LYS A 34 0.64 17.49 -5.24
C LYS A 34 1.23 16.55 -4.22
N ASN A 35 2.03 17.10 -3.31
CA ASN A 35 2.58 16.40 -2.14
C ASN A 35 2.27 17.13 -0.83
N ILE A 36 1.57 18.26 -0.87
CA ILE A 36 1.13 19.02 0.30
C ILE A 36 -0.38 19.24 0.19
N PHE A 37 -1.09 18.87 1.24
CA PHE A 37 -2.55 18.95 1.34
C PHE A 37 -2.94 19.65 2.64
N LYS A 38 -4.08 20.34 2.65
CA LYS A 38 -4.59 21.00 3.85
C LYS A 38 -6.05 20.61 4.09
N LYS A 39 -6.40 20.16 5.30
CA LYS A 39 -7.80 19.85 5.66
C LYS A 39 -8.71 21.06 5.38
N PRO A 40 -9.87 20.89 4.71
CA PRO A 40 -10.54 19.64 4.32
C PRO A 40 -10.30 19.23 2.85
N GLU A 41 -9.18 19.60 2.23
CA GLU A 41 -8.85 19.21 0.86
C GLU A 41 -8.88 17.68 0.70
N PRO A 42 -9.59 17.15 -0.31
CA PRO A 42 -9.61 15.72 -0.55
C PRO A 42 -8.27 15.24 -1.09
N ILE A 43 -7.96 13.97 -0.83
CA ILE A 43 -6.71 13.31 -1.18
C ILE A 43 -7.03 12.01 -1.91
N TYR A 44 -6.62 11.94 -3.16
CA TYR A 44 -6.68 10.75 -4.00
C TYR A 44 -5.27 10.30 -4.32
N ALA A 45 -5.01 9.00 -4.20
CA ALA A 45 -3.72 8.41 -4.48
C ALA A 45 -3.82 7.45 -5.67
N ARG A 46 -2.98 7.65 -6.68
CA ARG A 46 -2.77 6.70 -7.78
C ARG A 46 -1.49 5.95 -7.52
N CYS A 47 -1.61 4.66 -7.21
CA CYS A 47 -0.50 3.81 -6.82
C CYS A 47 -0.07 2.98 -8.02
N TYR A 48 1.13 3.19 -8.52
CA TYR A 48 1.70 2.35 -9.58
C TYR A 48 2.32 1.10 -8.97
N PHE A 49 2.35 0.01 -9.75
CA PHE A 49 3.08 -1.21 -9.41
C PHE A 49 4.24 -1.41 -10.38
N PRO A 50 5.35 -2.03 -9.95
CA PRO A 50 6.50 -2.30 -10.82
C PRO A 50 6.12 -3.13 -12.04
N ASN A 51 5.30 -4.17 -11.81
CA ASN A 51 4.73 -5.05 -12.81
C ASN A 51 3.23 -5.25 -12.50
N SER A 52 2.52 -5.98 -13.36
CA SER A 52 1.18 -6.45 -13.01
C SER A 52 1.21 -7.21 -11.68
N ILE A 53 0.12 -7.11 -10.92
CA ILE A 53 0.05 -7.67 -9.58
C ILE A 53 0.11 -9.19 -9.58
N GLY A 54 -0.36 -9.83 -10.66
CA GLY A 54 -0.46 -11.28 -10.76
C GLY A 54 -1.55 -11.87 -9.87
N LYS A 55 -1.65 -13.20 -9.83
CA LYS A 55 -2.66 -13.87 -9.01
C LYS A 55 -2.33 -13.74 -7.54
N VAL A 56 -3.21 -13.10 -6.79
CA VAL A 56 -3.14 -12.99 -5.33
C VAL A 56 -4.36 -13.62 -4.69
N GLY A 57 -4.17 -14.23 -3.52
CA GLY A 57 -5.28 -14.77 -2.74
C GLY A 57 -6.14 -13.68 -2.10
N GLU A 58 -7.29 -14.06 -1.55
CA GLU A 58 -8.07 -13.18 -0.69
C GLU A 58 -7.22 -12.69 0.48
N ARG A 59 -7.33 -11.40 0.83
CA ARG A 59 -6.56 -10.75 1.92
C ARG A 59 -5.04 -10.69 1.74
N ASN A 60 -4.51 -11.22 0.63
CA ASN A 60 -3.09 -11.18 0.29
C ASN A 60 -2.69 -9.93 -0.51
N PHE A 61 -3.59 -8.95 -0.60
CA PHE A 61 -3.32 -7.65 -1.19
C PHE A 61 -3.99 -6.56 -0.35
N TRP A 62 -3.24 -5.53 0.00
CA TRP A 62 -3.68 -4.49 0.92
C TRP A 62 -2.88 -3.20 0.80
N HIS A 63 -3.38 -2.15 1.44
CA HIS A 63 -2.65 -0.91 1.62
C HIS A 63 -2.62 -0.49 3.09
N GLU A 64 -1.55 0.20 3.46
CA GLU A 64 -1.30 0.67 4.81
C GLU A 64 -1.10 2.18 4.81
N ILE A 65 -1.64 2.84 5.83
CA ILE A 65 -1.32 4.23 6.14
C ILE A 65 -0.46 4.28 7.39
N TRP A 66 0.59 5.08 7.28
CA TRP A 66 1.51 5.42 8.35
C TRP A 66 1.47 6.93 8.53
N ILE A 67 1.36 7.40 9.77
CA ILE A 67 1.30 8.83 10.10
C ILE A 67 2.39 9.13 11.12
N ASP A 68 3.21 10.14 10.82
CA ASP A 68 4.35 10.56 11.64
C ASP A 68 5.28 9.38 12.01
N GLY A 69 5.50 8.49 11.03
CA GLY A 69 6.32 7.29 11.18
C GLY A 69 5.65 6.11 11.89
N ASN A 70 4.40 6.24 12.37
CA ASN A 70 3.68 5.19 13.08
C ASN A 70 2.68 4.48 12.17
N PHE A 71 2.61 3.15 12.27
CA PHE A 71 1.55 2.38 11.61
C PHE A 71 0.21 2.73 12.24
N VAL A 72 -0.76 3.12 11.41
CA VAL A 72 -2.10 3.47 11.88
C VAL A 72 -3.12 2.42 11.47
N LYS A 73 -3.14 2.01 10.20
CA LYS A 73 -4.15 1.10 9.69
C LYS A 73 -3.72 0.34 8.45
N ARG A 74 -4.22 -0.90 8.35
CA ARG A 74 -4.20 -1.74 7.14
C ARG A 74 -5.62 -1.90 6.61
N THR A 75 -5.80 -1.67 5.32
CA THR A 75 -7.06 -1.89 4.61
C THR A 75 -6.88 -3.04 3.63
N LEU A 76 -7.63 -4.13 3.86
CA LEU A 76 -7.65 -5.31 3.01
C LEU A 76 -8.72 -5.13 1.93
N TYR A 77 -8.42 -5.51 0.70
CA TYR A 77 -9.44 -5.64 -0.34
C TYR A 77 -10.35 -6.83 -0.04
N LYS A 78 -11.66 -6.65 -0.23
CA LYS A 78 -12.66 -7.71 -0.01
C LYS A 78 -12.53 -8.82 -1.04
N ASP A 79 -12.39 -8.43 -2.30
CA ASP A 79 -12.20 -9.33 -3.43
C ASP A 79 -10.75 -9.25 -3.93
N PRO A 80 -10.20 -10.36 -4.45
CA PRO A 80 -8.90 -10.32 -5.11
C PRO A 80 -8.90 -9.32 -6.27
N PRO A 81 -7.86 -8.48 -6.42
CA PRO A 81 -7.69 -7.61 -7.57
C PRO A 81 -7.51 -8.44 -8.86
N ASP A 82 -7.82 -7.83 -10.00
CA ASP A 82 -7.52 -8.43 -11.30
C ASP A 82 -6.00 -8.63 -11.45
N PRO A 83 -5.53 -9.83 -11.84
CA PRO A 83 -4.10 -10.12 -12.00
C PRO A 83 -3.35 -9.18 -12.95
N GLU A 84 -4.05 -8.57 -13.91
CA GLU A 84 -3.46 -7.67 -14.90
C GLU A 84 -3.37 -6.21 -14.40
N TRP A 85 -3.89 -5.91 -13.20
CA TRP A 85 -3.74 -4.57 -12.64
C TRP A 85 -2.27 -4.24 -12.40
N ASP A 86 -1.85 -3.12 -12.97
CA ASP A 86 -0.53 -2.51 -12.81
C ASP A 86 -0.59 -1.21 -12.01
N GLN A 87 -1.79 -0.79 -11.59
CA GLN A 87 -2.04 0.35 -10.74
C GLN A 87 -3.42 0.30 -10.08
N ILE A 88 -3.59 1.04 -8.98
CA ILE A 88 -4.87 1.21 -8.27
C ILE A 88 -5.09 2.67 -7.87
N GLN A 89 -6.35 3.00 -7.55
CA GLN A 89 -6.69 4.25 -6.88
C GLN A 89 -7.08 3.97 -5.43
N ILE A 90 -6.68 4.86 -4.53
CA ILE A 90 -7.09 4.87 -3.12
C ILE A 90 -7.76 6.22 -2.83
N TRP A 91 -8.91 6.18 -2.16
CA TRP A 91 -9.70 7.34 -1.73
C TRP A 91 -9.30 7.72 -0.31
N VAL A 92 -8.10 8.30 -0.18
CA VAL A 92 -7.39 8.47 1.09
C VAL A 92 -8.23 9.24 2.12
N SER A 93 -8.72 10.44 1.78
CA SER A 93 -9.51 11.28 2.70
C SER A 93 -11.00 10.96 2.77
N ASP A 94 -11.52 10.30 1.75
CA ASP A 94 -12.97 10.22 1.52
C ASP A 94 -13.55 8.90 2.00
N GLU A 95 -12.80 7.79 1.88
CA GLU A 95 -13.29 6.45 2.19
C GLU A 95 -12.29 5.66 3.05
N ASP A 96 -11.10 5.40 2.52
CA ASP A 96 -10.19 4.40 3.07
C ASP A 96 -9.62 4.76 4.44
N TYR A 97 -9.22 6.03 4.58
CA TYR A 97 -8.56 6.57 5.78
C TYR A 97 -9.25 7.80 6.36
N LYS A 98 -10.51 8.02 6.00
CA LYS A 98 -11.29 9.19 6.40
C LYS A 98 -11.27 9.39 7.92
N ASN A 99 -11.53 8.35 8.69
CA ASN A 99 -11.63 8.46 10.15
C ASN A 99 -10.27 8.77 10.77
N GLU A 100 -9.21 8.16 10.24
CA GLU A 100 -7.85 8.35 10.70
C GLU A 100 -7.40 9.80 10.47
N LEU A 101 -7.71 10.39 9.32
CA LEU A 101 -7.40 11.79 9.00
C LEU A 101 -8.32 12.80 9.68
N LEU A 102 -9.57 12.42 9.99
CA LEU A 102 -10.49 13.29 10.73
C LEU A 102 -10.03 13.51 12.17
N ASN A 103 -9.39 12.52 12.78
CA ASN A 103 -8.99 12.50 14.19
C ASN A 103 -7.58 13.06 14.45
N LEU A 104 -6.87 13.55 13.43
CA LEU A 104 -5.58 14.20 13.62
C LEU A 104 -5.74 15.52 14.37
N GLU A 105 -4.79 15.78 15.27
CA GLU A 105 -4.65 17.07 15.96
C GLU A 105 -4.22 18.18 15.00
N SER A 106 -4.30 19.44 15.44
CA SER A 106 -3.80 20.57 14.64
C SER A 106 -2.28 20.48 14.49
N GLY A 107 -1.78 20.64 13.26
CA GLY A 107 -0.36 20.50 12.97
C GLY A 107 -0.08 20.06 11.53
N GLU A 108 1.21 19.90 11.24
CA GLU A 108 1.69 19.28 10.02
C GLU A 108 2.01 17.81 10.30
N HIS A 109 1.47 16.90 9.49
CA HIS A 109 1.63 15.46 9.63
C HIS A 109 2.27 14.85 8.38
N ASP A 110 3.22 13.95 8.58
CA ASP A 110 3.81 13.14 7.52
C ASP A 110 2.94 11.90 7.28
N ILE A 111 2.37 11.77 6.08
CA ILE A 111 1.55 10.61 5.73
C ILE A 111 2.29 9.78 4.69
N ILE A 112 2.49 8.50 4.99
CA ILE A 112 3.07 7.52 4.08
C ILE A 112 2.03 6.45 3.78
N ILE A 113 1.88 6.12 2.49
CA ILE A 113 1.06 4.99 2.04
C ILE A 113 1.96 3.93 1.44
N TRP A 114 1.72 2.69 1.85
CA TRP A 114 2.29 1.50 1.23
C TRP A 114 1.19 0.65 0.60
N VAL A 115 1.46 0.12 -0.59
CA VAL A 115 0.66 -0.95 -1.19
C VAL A 115 1.51 -2.21 -1.23
N MET A 116 0.97 -3.31 -0.74
CA MET A 116 1.71 -4.56 -0.57
C MET A 116 0.87 -5.76 -1.01
N LYS A 117 1.58 -6.82 -1.42
CA LYS A 117 1.00 -8.15 -1.59
C LYS A 117 1.80 -9.20 -0.84
N CYS A 118 1.16 -10.33 -0.57
CA CYS A 118 1.77 -11.51 0.00
C CYS A 118 1.53 -12.70 -0.91
N GLU A 119 2.58 -13.42 -1.29
CA GLU A 119 2.43 -14.69 -2.00
C GLU A 119 2.72 -15.85 -1.04
N PHE A 120 1.79 -16.80 -0.97
CA PHE A 120 2.00 -18.01 -0.19
C PHE A 120 2.88 -18.96 -0.99
N GLU A 121 4.11 -19.17 -0.53
CA GLU A 121 5.10 -20.03 -1.20
C GLU A 121 5.01 -21.49 -0.78
N GLY A 122 4.13 -21.83 0.17
CA GLY A 122 3.88 -23.20 0.61
C GLY A 122 4.16 -23.44 2.10
N LYS A 123 3.99 -24.70 2.48
CA LYS A 123 4.26 -25.21 3.83
C LYS A 123 5.60 -25.92 3.81
N PHE A 124 6.45 -25.62 4.79
CA PHE A 124 7.70 -26.34 5.01
C PHE A 124 7.73 -26.90 6.43
N PHE A 125 8.34 -28.08 6.56
CA PHE A 125 8.51 -28.72 7.85
C PHE A 125 9.91 -28.40 8.37
N LYS A 126 9.96 -27.73 9.51
CA LYS A 126 11.21 -27.51 10.23
C LYS A 126 11.30 -28.52 11.36
N THR A 127 12.34 -29.34 11.33
CA THR A 127 12.69 -30.22 12.43
C THR A 127 13.59 -29.51 13.43
N GLU A 128 13.21 -29.55 14.70
CA GLU A 128 13.97 -29.03 15.82
C GLU A 128 14.14 -30.16 16.83
N THR A 129 15.37 -30.38 17.31
CA THR A 129 15.62 -31.33 18.40
C THR A 129 15.40 -30.64 19.73
N THR A 130 14.55 -31.20 20.59
CA THR A 130 14.33 -30.68 21.94
C THR A 130 15.55 -30.92 22.82
N LEU A 131 15.60 -30.27 23.98
CA LEU A 131 16.63 -30.51 25.00
C LEU A 131 16.63 -31.96 25.53
N SER A 132 15.51 -32.67 25.41
CA SER A 132 15.38 -34.09 25.75
C SER A 132 15.84 -35.05 24.64
N GLY A 133 16.21 -34.54 23.47
CA GLY A 133 16.61 -35.35 22.31
C GLY A 133 15.45 -35.78 21.41
N ASP A 134 14.21 -35.34 21.71
CA ASP A 134 13.05 -35.65 20.88
C ASP A 134 13.02 -34.80 19.61
N LEU A 135 12.54 -35.40 18.53
CA LEU A 135 12.42 -34.74 17.24
C LEU A 135 11.06 -34.04 17.15
N LEU A 136 11.07 -32.72 17.14
CA LEU A 136 9.88 -31.90 16.98
C LEU A 136 9.76 -31.45 15.52
N VAL A 137 8.71 -31.88 14.83
CA VAL A 137 8.38 -31.39 13.49
C VAL A 137 7.40 -30.23 13.62
N LYS A 138 7.83 -29.02 13.27
CA LYS A 138 6.94 -27.84 13.17
C LYS A 138 6.64 -27.55 11.71
N GLU A 139 5.36 -27.53 11.38
CA GLU A 139 4.90 -26.96 10.12
C GLU A 139 5.04 -25.44 10.19
N LYS A 140 5.64 -24.85 9.16
CA LYS A 140 5.75 -23.40 8.99
C LYS A 140 5.26 -23.01 7.62
N GLU A 141 4.62 -21.86 7.57
CA GLU A 141 4.18 -21.24 6.32
C GLU A 141 5.26 -20.27 5.84
N ARG A 142 5.55 -20.32 4.53
CA ARG A 142 6.41 -19.33 3.89
C ARG A 142 5.54 -18.37 3.11
N ALA A 143 5.64 -17.09 3.47
CA ALA A 143 4.94 -15.98 2.87
C ALA A 143 5.99 -14.99 2.36
N ASP A 144 5.93 -14.65 1.07
CA ASP A 144 6.79 -13.62 0.49
C ASP A 144 6.04 -12.29 0.44
N LEU A 145 6.51 -11.33 1.24
CA LEU A 145 5.91 -10.00 1.32
C LEU A 145 6.56 -9.10 0.27
N THR A 146 5.78 -8.72 -0.74
CA THR A 146 6.23 -7.80 -1.79
C THR A 146 5.66 -6.41 -1.56
N ARG A 147 6.56 -5.41 -1.53
CA ARG A 147 6.18 -3.99 -1.57
C ARG A 147 5.96 -3.58 -3.02
N LEU A 148 4.76 -3.12 -3.33
CA LEU A 148 4.37 -2.76 -4.70
C LEU A 148 4.48 -1.26 -4.95
N SER A 149 4.05 -0.44 -3.99
CA SER A 149 4.00 1.00 -4.16
C SER A 149 4.25 1.75 -2.88
N LYS A 150 4.92 2.91 -2.95
CA LYS A 150 5.12 3.83 -1.83
C LYS A 150 4.88 5.28 -2.23
N GLY A 151 4.18 6.01 -1.37
CA GLY A 151 3.97 7.45 -1.49
C GLY A 151 4.10 8.16 -0.16
N ASN A 152 4.38 9.46 -0.23
CA ASN A 152 4.50 10.34 0.91
C ASN A 152 3.85 11.70 0.58
N ILE A 153 3.15 12.28 1.54
CA ILE A 153 2.62 13.64 1.51
C ILE A 153 2.78 14.31 2.88
N SER A 154 2.83 15.64 2.87
CA SER A 154 2.59 16.47 4.06
C SER A 154 1.12 16.88 4.11
N TYR A 155 0.48 16.68 5.27
CA TYR A 155 -0.92 17.01 5.50
C TYR A 155 -1.08 17.98 6.67
N ILE A 156 -1.67 19.13 6.37
CA ILE A 156 -1.80 20.25 7.31
C ILE A 156 -3.22 20.26 7.87
N VAL A 157 -3.33 20.09 9.18
CA VAL A 157 -4.56 20.27 9.96
C VAL A 157 -4.50 21.65 10.62
N PRO A 158 -5.43 22.56 10.28
CA PRO A 158 -5.43 23.94 10.79
C PRO A 158 -5.77 24.04 12.29
#